data_AF-A0A1T5FAJ7-F1
#
_entry.id   AF-A0A1T5FAJ7-F1
#
_cell.length_a   1.000
_cell.length_b   1.000
_cell.length_c   1.000
_cell.angle_alpha   90.00
_cell.angle_beta   90.00
_cell.angle_gamma   90.00
#
_symmetry.space_group_name_H-M   'P 1'
#
loop_
_entity.id
_entity.type
_entity.pdbx_description
1 polymer ?
#
loop_
_entity_poly.entity_id
_entity_poly.type
_entity_poly.pdbx_seq_one_letter_code
_entity_poly.pdbx_strand_id
1 'polypeptide(L)'
;MDNETLINRVPPHSVEAEQSVIGAMFLGKEAIIAASEMLVPDDFFARQYVVMFIYRDDYYHSDTDEKNIAEVIIAKQRNGSIGTIKLAWLPQYTKFANPDFSSSGGK
;
A
#
# COMPACT_ATOMS: atom_id res chain seq x y z
N MET A 1 -1.51 25.97 -42.49
CA MET A 1 -1.87 24.57 -42.26
C MET A 1 -1.63 24.29 -40.78
N ASP A 2 -2.73 24.33 -40.02
CA ASP A 2 -3.09 23.50 -38.87
C ASP A 2 -1.97 23.01 -37.94
N ASN A 3 -1.83 23.72 -36.81
CA ASN A 3 -1.07 23.32 -35.63
C ASN A 3 -1.80 22.24 -34.80
N GLU A 4 -2.54 21.33 -35.45
CA GLU A 4 -3.43 20.33 -34.82
C GLU A 4 -2.76 18.96 -34.59
N THR A 5 -1.46 18.82 -34.87
CA THR A 5 -0.73 17.54 -34.69
C THR A 5 0.42 17.62 -33.70
N LEU A 6 0.34 18.49 -32.70
CA LEU A 6 0.96 18.22 -31.40
C LEU A 6 0.12 17.13 -30.72
N ILE A 7 0.29 15.91 -31.24
CA ILE A 7 -0.39 14.73 -30.75
C ILE A 7 -0.03 14.60 -29.27
N ASN A 8 -1.01 14.85 -28.41
CA ASN A 8 -0.96 14.58 -27.00
C ASN A 8 -0.93 13.05 -26.85
N ARG A 9 0.21 12.43 -27.17
CA ARG A 9 0.40 10.97 -27.14
C ARG A 9 0.52 10.59 -25.68
N VAL A 10 -0.62 10.31 -25.08
CA VAL A 10 -0.65 9.61 -23.81
C VAL A 10 0.08 8.26 -24.03
N PRO A 11 1.12 7.93 -23.23
CA PRO A 11 1.77 6.64 -23.30
C PRO A 11 0.75 5.50 -23.23
N PRO A 12 1.02 4.34 -23.87
CA PRO A 12 0.17 3.17 -23.72
C PRO A 12 -0.02 2.86 -22.23
N HIS A 13 -1.27 2.82 -21.78
CA HIS A 13 -1.62 2.56 -20.40
C HIS A 13 -2.94 1.79 -20.34
N SER A 14 -3.17 1.07 -19.24
CA SER A 14 -4.44 0.41 -18.97
C SER A 14 -4.80 0.59 -17.49
N VAL A 15 -5.77 1.48 -17.24
CA VAL A 15 -6.27 1.74 -15.89
C VAL A 15 -6.84 0.46 -15.27
N GLU A 16 -7.51 -0.37 -16.08
CA GLU A 16 -8.12 -1.61 -15.63
C GLU A 16 -7.08 -2.65 -15.20
N ALA A 17 -5.95 -2.74 -15.93
CA ALA A 17 -4.83 -3.58 -15.52
C ALA A 17 -4.20 -3.09 -14.21
N GLU A 18 -3.99 -1.78 -14.07
CA GLU A 18 -3.48 -1.19 -12.83
C GLU A 18 -4.39 -1.46 -11.63
N GLN A 19 -5.69 -1.25 -11.79
CA GLN A 19 -6.68 -1.55 -10.74
C GLN A 19 -6.72 -3.05 -10.41
N SER A 20 -6.57 -3.92 -11.40
CA SER A 20 -6.53 -5.38 -11.19
C SER A 20 -5.30 -5.81 -10.39
N VAL A 21 -4.13 -5.24 -10.70
CA VAL A 21 -2.87 -5.53 -9.97
C VAL A 21 -2.95 -5.00 -8.54
N ILE A 22 -3.45 -3.77 -8.34
CA ILE A 22 -3.66 -3.20 -7.00
C ILE A 22 -4.70 -4.03 -6.22
N GLY A 23 -5.78 -4.45 -6.87
CA GLY A 23 -6.80 -5.32 -6.28
C GLY A 23 -6.24 -6.67 -5.86
N ALA A 24 -5.38 -7.29 -6.68
CA ALA A 24 -4.69 -8.53 -6.33
C ALA A 24 -3.75 -8.36 -5.13
N MET A 25 -2.98 -7.27 -5.11
CA MET A 25 -2.13 -6.90 -3.96
C MET A 25 -2.94 -6.65 -2.68
N PHE A 26 -4.18 -6.18 -2.81
CA PHE A 26 -5.11 -6.04 -1.67
C PHE A 26 -5.60 -7.38 -1.13
N LEU A 27 -5.69 -8.42 -1.97
CA LEU A 27 -6.21 -9.74 -1.58
C LEU A 27 -5.18 -10.61 -0.85
N GLY A 28 -3.87 -10.34 -0.97
CA GLY A 28 -2.87 -11.12 -0.25
C GLY A 28 -1.43 -10.63 -0.40
N LYS A 29 -0.65 -10.84 0.67
CA LYS A 29 0.77 -10.46 0.74
C LYS A 29 1.63 -11.08 -0.37
N GLU A 30 1.31 -12.28 -0.81
CA GLU A 30 2.05 -12.97 -1.89
C GLU A 30 1.92 -12.22 -3.22
N ALA A 31 0.77 -11.59 -3.47
CA ALA A 31 0.57 -10.77 -4.67
C ALA A 31 1.38 -9.47 -4.63
N ILE A 32 1.64 -8.92 -3.43
CA ILE A 32 2.53 -7.77 -3.26
C ILE A 32 3.96 -8.15 -3.63
N ILE A 33 4.44 -9.29 -3.15
CA ILE A 33 5.80 -9.79 -3.43
C ILE A 33 5.96 -10.08 -4.93
N ALA A 34 5.01 -10.78 -5.53
CA ALA A 34 5.06 -11.09 -6.96
C ALA A 34 5.01 -9.82 -7.83
N ALA A 35 4.19 -8.84 -7.46
CA ALA A 35 4.10 -7.58 -8.19
C ALA A 35 5.38 -6.73 -8.05
N SER A 36 6.01 -6.71 -6.87
CA SER A 36 7.22 -5.90 -6.64
C SER A 36 8.46 -6.42 -7.36
N GLU A 37 8.49 -7.69 -7.74
CA GLU A 37 9.55 -8.26 -8.59
C GLU A 37 9.45 -7.82 -10.05
N MET A 38 8.25 -7.48 -10.51
CA MET A 38 7.96 -7.21 -11.92
C MET A 38 7.68 -5.74 -12.23
N LEU A 39 7.26 -4.96 -11.23
CA LEU A 39 6.78 -3.59 -11.40
C LEU A 39 7.45 -2.65 -10.42
N VAL A 40 7.72 -1.43 -10.88
CA VAL A 40 8.09 -0.29 -10.05
C VAL A 40 6.94 0.70 -9.91
N PRO A 41 6.89 1.53 -8.85
CA PRO A 41 5.79 2.47 -8.64
C PRO A 41 5.51 3.44 -9.80
N ASP A 42 6.55 3.75 -10.58
CA ASP A 42 6.50 4.62 -11.77
C ASP A 42 5.80 3.97 -12.98
N ASP A 43 5.64 2.65 -13.00
CA ASP A 43 4.95 1.93 -14.09
C ASP A 43 3.42 2.14 -14.07
N PHE A 44 2.88 2.60 -12.94
CA PHE A 44 1.46 2.93 -12.80
C PHE A 44 1.17 4.33 -13.35
N PHE A 45 0.46 4.39 -14.48
CA PHE A 45 0.11 5.62 -15.20
C PHE A 45 -0.83 6.52 -14.39
N ALA A 46 -1.67 5.92 -13.54
CA ALA A 46 -2.65 6.68 -12.79
C ALA A 46 -1.98 7.63 -11.77
N ARG A 47 -2.48 8.88 -11.76
CA ARG A 47 -1.89 10.04 -11.07
C ARG A 47 -2.14 10.02 -9.55
N GLN A 48 -2.39 8.86 -8.93
CA GLN A 48 -2.55 8.79 -7.49
C GLN A 48 -1.25 9.20 -6.80
N TYR A 49 -1.38 10.10 -5.83
CA TYR A 49 -0.25 10.60 -5.07
C TYR A 49 0.30 9.55 -4.10
N VAL A 50 -0.58 8.72 -3.54
CA VAL A 50 -0.23 7.67 -2.59
C VAL A 50 -1.11 6.42 -2.83
N VAL A 51 -0.52 5.23 -2.78
CA VAL A 51 -1.22 3.94 -2.70
C VAL A 51 -0.75 3.24 -1.43
N MET A 52 -1.69 2.80 -0.59
CA MET A 52 -1.39 2.11 0.66
C MET A 52 -2.26 0.85 0.82
N PHE A 53 -1.68 -0.16 1.45
CA PHE A 53 -2.38 -1.37 1.88
C PHE A 53 -2.39 -1.45 3.41
N ILE A 54 -3.42 -2.08 3.98
CA ILE A 54 -3.53 -2.34 5.41
C ILE A 54 -3.65 -3.84 5.59
N TYR A 55 -2.65 -4.44 6.21
CA TYR A 55 -2.65 -5.84 6.61
C TYR A 55 -2.78 -5.94 8.13
N ARG A 56 -3.64 -6.84 8.62
CA ARG A 56 -3.77 -7.15 10.04
C ARG A 56 -3.71 -8.66 10.19
N ASP A 57 -2.61 -9.14 10.76
CA ASP A 57 -2.40 -10.58 10.90
C ASP A 57 -3.45 -11.21 11.80
N ASP A 58 -3.83 -10.51 12.89
CA ASP A 58 -4.80 -11.00 13.87
C ASP A 58 -6.24 -11.14 13.36
N TYR A 59 -6.55 -10.54 12.21
CA TYR A 59 -7.82 -10.70 11.53
C TYR A 59 -7.91 -12.04 10.77
N TYR A 60 -6.79 -12.53 10.26
CA TYR A 60 -6.72 -13.78 9.49
C TYR A 60 -6.21 -14.97 10.32
N HIS A 61 -5.34 -14.71 11.29
CA HIS A 61 -4.69 -15.69 12.15
C HIS A 61 -4.98 -15.38 13.62
N SER A 62 -5.97 -16.08 14.18
CA SER A 62 -6.44 -15.83 15.54
C SER A 62 -5.46 -16.26 16.64
N ASP A 63 -4.35 -16.90 16.30
CA ASP A 63 -3.28 -17.36 17.17
C ASP A 63 -1.98 -16.53 17.09
N THR A 64 -1.93 -15.49 16.23
CA THR A 64 -0.74 -14.64 16.10
C THR A 64 -0.34 -13.88 17.38
N ASP A 65 0.96 -13.70 17.56
CA ASP A 65 1.55 -12.89 18.62
C ASP A 65 1.42 -11.37 18.35
N GLU A 66 1.17 -10.96 17.10
CA GLU A 66 1.02 -9.55 16.70
C GLU A 66 -0.43 -9.05 16.83
N LYS A 67 -1.04 -9.28 17.99
CA LYS A 67 -2.42 -8.84 18.27
C LYS A 67 -2.57 -7.33 18.20
N ASN A 68 -3.63 -6.88 17.55
CA ASN A 68 -3.98 -5.48 17.38
C ASN A 68 -2.86 -4.66 16.73
N ILE A 69 -2.04 -5.29 15.88
CA ILE A 69 -1.06 -4.60 15.04
C ILE A 69 -1.55 -4.60 13.59
N ALA A 70 -1.44 -3.45 12.95
CA ALA A 70 -1.68 -3.29 11.53
C ALA A 70 -0.40 -2.86 10.83
N GLU A 71 -0.06 -3.55 9.75
CA GLU A 71 0.98 -3.14 8.81
C GLU A 71 0.36 -2.25 7.74
N VAL A 72 0.77 -0.98 7.73
CA VAL A 72 0.43 -0.03 6.67
C VAL A 72 1.57 -0.02 5.67
N ILE A 73 1.31 -0.54 4.47
CA ILE A 73 2.31 -0.69 3.41
C ILE A 73 2.08 0.40 2.38
N ILE A 74 2.96 1.40 2.36
CA ILE A 74 2.97 2.47 1.36
C ILE A 74 3.65 1.92 0.10
N ALA A 75 2.86 1.51 -0.88
CA ALA A 75 3.36 0.93 -2.13
C ALA A 75 3.72 1.97 -3.19
N LYS A 76 3.09 3.15 -3.15
CA LYS A 76 3.41 4.30 -4.02
C LYS A 76 3.30 5.59 -3.21
N GLN A 77 4.28 6.47 -3.36
CA GLN A 77 4.22 7.84 -2.83
C GLN A 77 5.02 8.77 -3.73
N ARG A 78 4.37 9.73 -4.40
CA ARG A 78 5.07 10.63 -5.34
C ARG A 78 6.06 11.59 -4.68
N ASN A 79 5.79 11.96 -3.42
CA ASN A 79 6.54 13.00 -2.69
C ASN A 79 7.08 12.49 -1.34
N GLY A 80 7.52 11.24 -1.25
CA GLY A 80 8.00 10.66 0.00
C GLY A 80 8.41 9.21 -0.11
N SER A 81 8.86 8.64 1.00
CA SER A 81 9.37 7.28 1.08
C SER A 81 8.25 6.24 1.08
N ILE A 82 8.36 5.24 0.20
CA ILE A 82 7.60 3.99 0.31
C ILE A 82 8.12 3.13 1.48
N GLY A 83 7.32 2.16 1.92
CA GLY A 83 7.71 1.21 2.97
C GLY A 83 6.55 0.75 3.84
N THR A 84 6.85 -0.11 4.81
CA THR A 84 5.87 -0.66 5.75
C THR A 84 6.02 0.00 7.12
N ILE A 85 4.90 0.43 7.68
CA ILE A 85 4.83 1.05 9.01
C ILE A 85 3.89 0.20 9.86
N LYS A 86 4.34 -0.24 11.05
CA LYS A 86 3.48 -0.90 12.03
C LYS A 86 2.73 0.15 12.85
N LEU A 87 1.42 -0.03 12.99
CA LEU A 87 0.53 0.79 13.80
C LEU A 87 -0.26 -0.07 14.78
N ALA A 88 -0.60 0.48 15.94
CA ALA A 88 -1.57 -0.16 16.82
C ALA A 88 -2.98 0.04 16.25
N TRP A 89 -3.78 -1.03 16.22
CA TRP A 89 -5.18 -1.04 15.83
C TRP A 89 -6.08 -1.10 17.06
N LEU A 90 -6.96 -0.11 17.24
CA LEU A 90 -7.90 -0.03 18.36
C LEU A 90 -9.32 -0.30 17.84
N PRO A 91 -9.79 -1.57 17.85
CA PRO A 91 -11.05 -1.96 17.21
C PRO A 91 -12.26 -1.24 17.80
N GLN A 92 -12.28 -0.99 19.10
CA GLN A 92 -13.36 -0.31 19.80
C GLN A 92 -13.57 1.14 19.33
N TYR A 93 -12.57 1.72 18.66
CA TYR A 93 -12.62 3.09 18.12
C TYR A 93 -12.44 3.14 16.60
N THR A 94 -12.24 2.00 15.92
CA THR A 94 -11.87 1.95 14.49
C THR A 94 -10.70 2.91 14.18
N LYS A 95 -9.65 2.85 15.02
CA LYS A 95 -8.59 3.86 15.04
C LYS A 95 -7.20 3.23 14.97
N PHE A 96 -6.32 3.82 14.17
CA PHE A 96 -4.88 3.55 14.22
C PHE A 96 -4.19 4.51 15.17
N ALA A 97 -3.25 4.01 15.96
CA ALA A 97 -2.44 4.78 16.88
C ALA A 97 -0.96 4.43 16.72
N ASN A 98 -0.09 5.31 17.21
CA ASN A 98 1.31 4.96 17.34
C ASN A 98 1.41 3.73 18.26
N PRO A 99 2.13 2.68 17.84
CA PRO A 99 2.43 1.58 18.71
C PRO A 99 3.45 2.11 19.72
N ASP A 100 3.01 2.33 20.96
CA ASP A 100 3.92 2.66 22.04
C ASP A 100 4.77 1.43 22.35
N PHE A 101 5.84 1.24 21.59
CA PHE A 101 6.92 0.32 21.91
C PHE A 101 7.78 0.93 23.02
N SER A 102 7.19 1.22 24.19
CA SER A 102 7.99 1.48 25.37
C SER A 102 8.63 0.17 25.80
N SER A 103 9.85 -0.08 25.32
CA SER A 103 10.72 -1.07 25.92
C SER A 103 11.12 -0.59 27.33
N SER A 104 10.96 -1.48 28.32
CA SER A 104 11.18 -1.35 29.78
C SER A 104 10.03 -0.68 30.54
N GLY A 105 9.35 -1.32 31.49
CA GLY A 105 9.70 -2.50 32.27
C GLY A 105 10.68 -2.13 33.40
N GLY A 106 10.16 -1.69 34.54
CA GLY A 106 10.91 -1.59 35.79
C GLY A 106 10.52 -0.40 36.65
N LYS A 107 9.78 -0.69 37.73
CA LYS A 107 9.60 0.05 39.00
C LYS A 107 9.88 1.56 39.04
#